data_AF-A0A239T056-F1
#
_entry.id   AF-A0A239T056-F1
#
_cell.length_a   1.000
_cell.length_b   1.000
_cell.length_c   1.000
_cell.angle_alpha   90.00
_cell.angle_beta   90.00
_cell.angle_gamma   90.00
#
_symmetry.space_group_name_H-M   'P 1'
#
loop_
_entity.id
_entity.type
_entity.pdbx_description
1 polymer ?
#
loop_
_entity_poly.entity_id
_entity_poly.type
_entity_poly.pdbx_seq_one_letter_code
_entity_poly.pdbx_strand_id
1 'polypeptide(L)'
;MKKYILSGALGVTIGTTISLLMSAIFGKGVYLPVNPLSTMGSYYHAHFTPVAVMAIAVVIWFAIGLLFEVADLCFKQNWSLLQMSVTHFILTSIGFTGLGILAGWFPLDLAHLLFFWAIYLALYGLLYWINYEKMKREALEINKSLH
;
A
#
# COMPACT_ATOMS: atom_id res chain seq x y z
N MET A 1 11.05 10.87 -12.96
CA MET A 1 11.77 9.58 -12.80
C MET A 1 12.28 9.38 -11.38
N LYS A 2 13.10 10.28 -10.80
CA LYS A 2 13.63 10.14 -9.42
C LYS A 2 12.55 9.91 -8.35
N LYS A 3 11.44 10.67 -8.40
CA LYS A 3 10.31 10.54 -7.45
C LYS A 3 9.69 9.14 -7.48
N TYR A 4 9.35 8.62 -8.65
CA TYR A 4 8.78 7.27 -8.81
C TYR A 4 9.70 6.16 -8.29
N ILE A 5 11.00 6.22 -8.61
CA ILE A 5 11.97 5.25 -8.11
C ILE A 5 12.05 5.31 -6.57
N LEU A 6 12.04 6.51 -5.99
CA LEU A 6 12.05 6.69 -4.55
C LEU A 6 10.79 6.12 -3.90
N SER A 7 9.61 6.41 -4.44
CA SER A 7 8.34 5.90 -3.90
C SER A 7 8.26 4.37 -4.00
N GLY A 8 8.71 3.79 -5.12
CA GLY A 8 8.84 2.34 -5.25
C GLY A 8 9.84 1.74 -4.25
N ALA A 9 11.01 2.36 -4.06
CA ALA A 9 12.00 1.92 -3.08
C ALA A 9 11.51 2.04 -1.63
N LEU A 10 10.71 3.06 -1.31
CA LEU A 10 10.02 3.18 -0.03
C LEU A 10 9.02 2.03 0.14
N GLY A 11 8.26 1.69 -0.91
CA GLY A 11 7.39 0.52 -0.92
C GLY A 11 8.14 -0.77 -0.57
N VAL A 12 9.29 -1.01 -1.21
CA VAL A 12 10.17 -2.16 -0.91
C VAL A 12 10.67 -2.14 0.53
N THR A 13 11.11 -0.99 1.02
CA THR A 13 11.59 -0.83 2.41
C THR A 13 10.51 -1.17 3.42
N ILE A 14 9.30 -0.62 3.23
CA ILE A 14 8.15 -0.87 4.11
C ILE A 14 7.75 -2.35 4.02
N GLY A 15 7.60 -2.90 2.82
CA GLY A 15 7.22 -4.29 2.59
C GLY A 15 8.20 -5.28 3.21
N THR A 16 9.51 -5.04 3.04
CA THR A 16 10.56 -5.87 3.64
C THR A 16 10.54 -5.78 5.17
N THR A 17 10.35 -4.57 5.72
CA THR A 17 10.26 -4.37 7.17
C THR A 17 9.08 -5.15 7.76
N ILE A 18 7.89 -5.04 7.16
CA ILE A 18 6.71 -5.79 7.59
C ILE A 18 6.95 -7.29 7.45
N SER A 19 7.53 -7.73 6.33
CA SER A 19 7.82 -9.14 6.08
C SER A 19 8.80 -9.74 7.10
N LEU A 20 9.84 -8.99 7.48
CA LEU A 20 10.77 -9.38 8.54
C LEU A 20 10.07 -9.51 9.89
N LEU A 21 9.22 -8.55 10.26
CA LEU A 21 8.45 -8.60 11.50
C LEU A 21 7.50 -9.79 11.53
N MET A 22 6.77 -10.03 10.44
CA MET A 22 5.86 -11.18 10.35
C MET A 22 6.61 -12.51 10.38
N SER A 23 7.76 -12.61 9.71
CA SER A 23 8.63 -13.79 9.77
C SER A 23 9.20 -14.01 11.17
N ALA A 24 9.56 -12.96 11.89
CA ALA A 24 10.05 -13.08 13.27
C ALA A 24 8.98 -13.63 14.22
N ILE A 25 7.71 -13.24 14.02
CA ILE A 25 6.59 -13.68 14.86
C ILE A 25 6.09 -15.08 14.45
N PHE A 26 5.97 -15.35 13.15
CA PHE A 26 5.26 -16.53 12.63
C PHE A 26 6.16 -17.54 11.89
N GLY A 27 7.35 -17.14 11.46
CA GLY A 27 8.24 -17.93 10.60
C GLY A 27 9.04 -19.02 11.30
N LYS A 28 8.90 -19.19 12.62
CA LYS A 28 9.56 -20.25 13.41
C LYS A 28 11.07 -20.38 13.15
N GLY A 29 11.76 -19.24 13.01
CA GLY A 29 13.22 -19.19 12.75
C GLY A 29 13.60 -19.22 11.27
N VAL A 30 12.64 -19.29 10.35
CA VAL A 30 12.86 -19.19 8.90
C VAL A 30 12.26 -17.90 8.38
N TYR A 31 13.02 -17.16 7.56
CA TYR A 31 12.50 -15.99 6.87
C TYR A 31 11.60 -16.42 5.71
N LEU A 32 10.34 -15.99 5.75
CA LEU A 32 9.34 -16.25 4.73
C LEU A 32 8.86 -14.91 4.18
N PRO A 33 9.26 -14.52 2.96
CA PRO A 33 8.94 -13.20 2.41
C PRO A 33 7.43 -12.97 2.26
N VAL A 34 6.68 -14.05 2.07
CA VAL A 34 5.24 -14.10 1.86
C VAL A 34 4.63 -15.13 2.83
N ASN A 35 3.39 -14.90 3.28
CA ASN A 35 2.72 -15.84 4.18
C ASN A 35 2.35 -17.15 3.43
N PRO A 36 2.90 -18.31 3.79
CA PRO A 36 2.63 -19.57 3.10
C PRO A 36 1.20 -20.07 3.27
N LEU A 37 0.45 -19.55 4.25
CA LEU A 37 -0.96 -19.89 4.47
C LEU A 37 -1.91 -19.07 3.58
N SER A 38 -1.41 -18.06 2.87
CA SER A 38 -2.20 -17.32 1.90
C SER A 38 -2.34 -18.08 0.58
N THR A 39 -3.32 -17.70 -0.24
CA THR A 39 -3.54 -18.35 -1.54
C THR A 39 -2.34 -18.18 -2.48
N MET A 40 -1.84 -16.94 -2.63
CA MET A 40 -0.67 -16.71 -3.50
C MET A 40 0.63 -17.17 -2.85
N GLY A 41 0.77 -17.08 -1.54
CA GLY A 41 1.96 -17.57 -0.84
C GLY A 41 2.14 -19.08 -0.93
N SER A 42 1.06 -19.85 -0.70
CA SER A 42 1.09 -21.31 -0.91
C SER A 42 1.43 -21.66 -2.36
N TYR A 43 0.83 -20.96 -3.33
CA TYR A 43 1.14 -21.12 -4.75
C TYR A 43 2.62 -20.83 -5.04
N TYR A 44 3.16 -19.72 -4.54
CA TYR A 44 4.55 -19.35 -4.81
C TYR A 44 5.55 -20.32 -4.20
N HIS A 45 5.34 -20.73 -2.95
CA HIS A 45 6.21 -21.70 -2.29
C HIS A 45 6.17 -23.10 -2.94
N ALA A 46 5.06 -23.45 -3.59
CA ALA A 46 4.95 -24.72 -4.32
C ALA A 46 5.62 -24.70 -5.71
N HIS A 47 5.68 -23.54 -6.38
CA HIS A 47 6.12 -23.46 -7.79
C HIS A 47 7.46 -22.74 -8.00
N PHE A 48 7.94 -21.99 -7.02
CA PHE A 48 9.13 -21.16 -7.15
C PHE A 48 10.15 -21.41 -6.05
N THR A 49 11.41 -21.12 -6.35
CA THR A 49 12.49 -21.17 -5.36
C THR A 49 12.35 -20.02 -4.35
N PRO A 50 12.90 -20.13 -3.13
CA PRO A 50 12.82 -19.06 -2.12
C PRO A 50 13.32 -17.70 -2.62
N VAL A 51 14.38 -17.70 -3.45
CA VAL A 51 14.93 -16.48 -4.07
C VAL A 51 13.92 -15.86 -5.04
N ALA A 52 13.25 -16.67 -5.85
CA ALA A 52 12.22 -16.20 -6.76
C ALA A 52 11.00 -15.67 -6.01
N VAL A 53 10.57 -16.31 -4.90
CA VAL A 53 9.48 -15.79 -4.05
C VAL A 53 9.84 -14.42 -3.47
N MET A 54 11.07 -14.24 -2.99
CA MET A 54 11.55 -12.93 -2.51
C MET A 54 11.57 -11.89 -3.63
N ALA A 55 12.04 -12.24 -4.83
CA ALA A 55 12.06 -11.34 -5.97
C ALA A 55 10.63 -10.89 -6.37
N ILE A 56 9.67 -11.82 -6.39
CA ILE A 56 8.26 -11.52 -6.63
C ILE A 56 7.73 -10.54 -5.57
N ALA A 57 8.00 -10.80 -4.29
CA ALA A 57 7.58 -9.92 -3.20
C ALA A 57 8.14 -8.50 -3.35
N VAL A 58 9.43 -8.36 -3.65
CA VAL A 58 10.10 -7.06 -3.89
C VAL A 58 9.46 -6.31 -5.06
N VAL A 59 9.17 -6.98 -6.19
CA VAL A 59 8.51 -6.36 -7.34
C VAL A 59 7.12 -5.86 -6.97
N ILE A 60 6.36 -6.65 -6.21
CA ILE A 60 5.02 -6.25 -5.77
C ILE A 60 5.07 -5.07 -4.80
N TRP A 61 5.97 -5.08 -3.82
CA TRP A 61 6.13 -3.96 -2.89
C TRP A 61 6.59 -2.67 -3.59
N PHE A 62 7.46 -2.80 -4.60
CA PHE A 62 7.81 -1.68 -5.46
C PHE A 62 6.59 -1.15 -6.23
N ALA A 63 5.77 -2.03 -6.80
CA ALA A 63 4.55 -1.67 -7.51
C ALA A 63 3.52 -1.00 -6.59
N ILE A 64 3.42 -1.41 -5.32
CA ILE A 64 2.58 -0.73 -4.32
C ILE A 64 3.06 0.71 -4.11
N GLY A 65 4.37 0.91 -3.92
CA GLY A 65 4.94 2.25 -3.77
C GLY A 65 4.67 3.14 -5.00
N LEU A 66 4.77 2.57 -6.20
CA LEU A 66 4.43 3.27 -7.44
C LEU A 66 2.93 3.57 -7.57
N LEU A 67 2.05 2.66 -7.15
CA LEU A 67 0.60 2.84 -7.24
C LEU A 67 0.17 4.10 -6.49
N PHE A 68 0.62 4.27 -5.25
CA PHE A 68 0.27 5.45 -4.45
C PHE A 68 0.87 6.74 -5.04
N GLU A 69 2.12 6.69 -5.51
CA GLU A 69 2.76 7.82 -6.17
C GLU A 69 2.04 8.26 -7.46
N VAL A 70 1.54 7.31 -8.25
CA VAL A 70 0.72 7.60 -9.44
C VAL A 70 -0.66 8.09 -9.03
N ALA A 71 -1.26 7.52 -8.00
CA ALA A 71 -2.57 7.95 -7.53
C ALA A 71 -2.55 9.40 -7.03
N ASP A 72 -1.47 9.84 -6.40
CA ASP A 72 -1.27 11.23 -5.97
C ASP A 72 -1.34 12.25 -7.12
N LEU A 73 -1.18 11.84 -8.38
CA LEU A 73 -1.39 12.72 -9.54
C LEU A 73 -2.84 13.19 -9.67
N CYS A 74 -3.81 12.49 -9.05
CA CYS A 74 -5.20 12.94 -8.97
C CYS A 74 -5.32 14.31 -8.29
N PHE A 75 -4.49 14.59 -7.29
CA PHE A 75 -4.51 15.85 -6.55
C PHE A 75 -3.86 17.03 -7.28
N LYS A 76 -3.32 16.80 -8.48
CA LYS A 76 -2.75 17.85 -9.35
C LYS A 76 -3.71 18.28 -10.47
N GLN A 77 -4.88 17.67 -10.55
CA GLN A 77 -5.87 17.97 -11.58
C GLN A 77 -6.72 19.18 -11.19
N ASN A 78 -7.23 19.91 -12.18
CA ASN A 78 -8.15 21.03 -11.99
C ASN A 78 -9.60 20.55 -11.69
N TRP A 79 -9.74 19.48 -10.91
CA TRP A 79 -11.03 18.90 -10.54
C TRP A 79 -11.53 19.49 -9.21
N SER A 80 -12.77 19.19 -8.82
CA SER A 80 -13.19 19.44 -7.44
C SER A 80 -12.46 18.51 -6.47
N LEU A 81 -12.30 18.94 -5.21
CA LEU A 81 -11.66 18.13 -4.17
C LEU A 81 -12.32 16.75 -4.01
N LEU A 82 -13.65 16.69 -4.15
CA LEU A 82 -14.40 15.43 -4.11
C LEU A 82 -14.01 14.51 -5.27
N GLN A 83 -13.94 15.02 -6.50
CA GLN A 83 -13.55 14.24 -7.68
C GLN A 83 -12.12 13.69 -7.54
N MET A 84 -11.17 14.51 -7.07
CA MET A 84 -9.80 14.05 -6.83
C MET A 84 -9.77 12.93 -5.79
N SER A 85 -10.46 13.12 -4.66
CA SER A 85 -10.43 12.18 -3.52
C SER A 85 -11.11 10.85 -3.85
N VAL A 86 -12.25 10.89 -4.56
CA VAL A 86 -12.96 9.68 -5.01
C VAL A 86 -12.14 8.93 -6.05
N THR A 87 -11.56 9.63 -7.03
CA THR A 87 -10.72 8.99 -8.06
C THR A 87 -9.49 8.35 -7.45
N HIS A 88 -8.80 9.08 -6.55
CA HIS A 88 -7.68 8.55 -5.79
C HIS A 88 -8.09 7.29 -5.01
N PHE A 89 -9.17 7.36 -4.25
CA PHE A 89 -9.67 6.23 -3.46
C PHE A 89 -9.99 4.99 -4.30
N ILE A 90 -10.67 5.15 -5.44
CA ILE A 90 -11.01 4.03 -6.33
C ILE A 90 -9.73 3.42 -6.91
N LEU A 91 -8.81 4.25 -7.40
CA LEU A 91 -7.56 3.79 -7.98
C LEU A 91 -6.71 3.02 -6.96
N THR A 92 -6.53 3.58 -5.76
CA THR A 92 -5.73 2.92 -4.72
C THR A 92 -6.44 1.72 -4.15
N SER A 93 -7.76 1.72 -3.96
CA SER A 93 -8.48 0.55 -3.43
C SER A 93 -8.42 -0.64 -4.37
N ILE A 94 -8.66 -0.44 -5.68
CA ILE A 94 -8.59 -1.52 -6.66
C ILE A 94 -7.15 -2.01 -6.84
N GLY A 95 -6.21 -1.09 -7.04
CA GLY A 95 -4.80 -1.43 -7.26
C GLY A 95 -4.18 -2.11 -6.05
N PHE A 96 -4.42 -1.59 -4.85
CA PHE A 96 -3.86 -2.13 -3.61
C PHE A 96 -4.50 -3.46 -3.24
N THR A 97 -5.79 -3.66 -3.53
CA THR A 97 -6.43 -4.98 -3.38
C THR A 97 -5.77 -6.01 -4.29
N GLY A 98 -5.62 -5.70 -5.58
CA GLY A 98 -4.98 -6.62 -6.53
C GLY A 98 -3.54 -6.94 -6.14
N LEU A 99 -2.75 -5.92 -5.77
CA LEU A 99 -1.37 -6.10 -5.33
C LEU A 99 -1.28 -6.83 -3.99
N GLY A 100 -2.22 -6.63 -3.05
CA GLY A 100 -2.26 -7.33 -1.76
C GLY A 100 -2.58 -8.83 -1.92
N ILE A 101 -3.44 -9.17 -2.88
CA ILE A 101 -3.68 -10.57 -3.29
C ILE A 101 -2.38 -11.16 -3.83
N LEU A 102 -1.75 -10.50 -4.81
CA LEU A 102 -0.49 -10.97 -5.39
C LEU A 102 0.63 -11.04 -4.35
N ALA A 103 0.66 -10.16 -3.36
CA ALA A 103 1.64 -10.15 -2.27
C ALA A 103 1.48 -11.34 -1.32
N GLY A 104 0.41 -12.14 -1.45
CA GLY A 104 0.14 -13.28 -0.60
C GLY A 104 -0.03 -12.90 0.87
N TRP A 105 -0.74 -11.80 1.13
CA TRP A 105 -1.00 -11.37 2.51
C TRP A 105 -2.11 -12.15 3.19
N PHE A 106 -3.12 -12.59 2.44
CA PHE A 106 -4.29 -13.26 2.99
C PHE A 106 -4.84 -14.37 2.07
N PRO A 107 -5.56 -15.37 2.62
CA PRO A 107 -6.33 -16.34 1.84
C PRO A 107 -7.46 -15.66 1.05
N LEU A 108 -7.73 -16.13 -0.18
CA LEU A 108 -8.79 -15.62 -1.04
C LEU A 108 -10.17 -16.16 -0.64
N ASP A 109 -10.66 -15.71 0.51
CA ASP A 109 -12.04 -15.85 0.92
C ASP A 109 -12.64 -14.49 1.34
N LEU A 110 -13.97 -14.45 1.40
CA LEU A 110 -14.71 -13.21 1.63
C LEU A 110 -14.38 -12.59 2.99
N ALA A 111 -14.16 -13.39 4.03
CA ALA A 111 -13.93 -12.86 5.38
C ALA A 111 -12.59 -12.13 5.45
N HIS A 112 -11.52 -12.73 4.91
CA HIS A 112 -10.20 -12.09 4.90
C HIS A 112 -10.16 -10.87 3.97
N LEU A 113 -10.85 -10.92 2.83
CA LEU A 113 -10.96 -9.78 1.94
C LEU A 113 -11.67 -8.60 2.63
N LEU A 114 -12.80 -8.84 3.31
CA LEU A 114 -13.52 -7.80 4.05
C LEU A 114 -12.67 -7.24 5.20
N PHE A 115 -11.94 -8.09 5.92
CA PHE A 115 -11.03 -7.65 6.98
C PHE A 115 -9.90 -6.76 6.44
N PHE A 116 -9.30 -7.14 5.30
CA PHE A 116 -8.32 -6.33 4.61
C PHE A 116 -8.89 -4.96 4.22
N TRP A 117 -10.09 -4.93 3.65
CA TRP A 117 -10.78 -3.68 3.28
C TRP A 117 -11.10 -2.82 4.51
N ALA A 118 -11.49 -3.41 5.63
CA ALA A 118 -11.75 -2.68 6.87
C ALA A 118 -10.48 -1.96 7.38
N ILE A 119 -9.33 -2.65 7.38
CA ILE A 119 -8.04 -2.05 7.73
C ILE A 119 -7.68 -0.93 6.75
N TYR A 120 -7.81 -1.19 5.45
CA TYR A 120 -7.52 -0.20 4.42
C TYR A 120 -8.37 1.06 4.56
N LEU A 121 -9.68 0.92 4.78
CA LEU A 121 -10.60 2.04 5.01
C LEU A 121 -10.22 2.85 6.26
N ALA A 122 -9.87 2.17 7.35
CA ALA A 122 -9.45 2.83 8.59
C ALA A 122 -8.16 3.65 8.38
N LEU A 123 -7.15 3.07 7.73
CA LEU A 123 -5.89 3.74 7.42
C LEU A 123 -6.08 4.90 6.43
N TYR A 124 -6.88 4.69 5.38
CA TYR A 124 -7.17 5.72 4.40
C TYR A 124 -7.89 6.91 5.05
N GLY A 125 -8.92 6.65 5.86
CA GLY A 125 -9.64 7.69 6.60
C GLY A 125 -8.75 8.47 7.55
N LEU A 126 -7.87 7.78 8.28
CA LEU A 126 -6.89 8.41 9.17
C LEU A 126 -5.92 9.32 8.41
N LEU A 127 -5.33 8.83 7.32
CA LEU A 127 -4.40 9.61 6.49
C LEU A 127 -5.09 10.81 5.85
N TYR A 128 -6.30 10.61 5.34
CA TYR A 128 -7.12 11.69 4.79
C TYR A 128 -7.40 12.77 5.83
N TRP A 129 -7.79 12.38 7.04
CA TRP A 129 -8.01 13.31 8.15
C TRP A 129 -6.76 14.13 8.49
N ILE A 130 -5.61 13.46 8.63
CA ILE A 130 -4.32 14.12 8.92
C ILE A 130 -3.99 15.14 7.83
N ASN A 131 -4.15 14.77 6.56
CA ASN A 131 -3.86 15.65 5.43
C ASN A 131 -4.85 16.82 5.35
N TYR A 132 -6.13 16.58 5.63
CA TYR A 132 -7.14 17.63 5.69
C TYR A 132 -6.83 18.68 6.76
N GLU A 133 -6.45 18.25 7.96
CA GLU A 133 -6.06 19.16 9.04
C GLU A 133 -4.81 19.99 8.72
N LYS A 134 -3.82 19.40 8.03
CA LYS A 134 -2.64 20.15 7.54
C LYS A 134 -3.04 21.22 6.53
N MET A 135 -3.83 20.85 5.53
CA MET A 135 -4.27 21.75 4.47
C MET A 135 -5.12 22.91 5.02
N LYS A 136 -5.95 22.63 6.03
CA LYS A 136 -6.73 23.65 6.76
C LYS A 136 -5.83 24.64 7.51
N ARG A 137 -4.76 24.17 8.15
CA ARG A 137 -3.79 25.03 8.86
C ARG A 137 -3.03 25.93 7.88
N GLU A 138 -2.55 25.37 6.78
CA GLU A 138 -1.85 26.12 5.73
C GLU A 138 -2.75 27.23 5.15
N ALA A 139 -4.03 26.94 4.88
CA ALA A 139 -4.98 27.94 4.41
C ALA A 139 -5.19 29.09 5.42
N LEU A 140 -5.25 28.77 6.72
CA LEU A 140 -5.36 29.77 7.78
C LEU A 140 -4.10 30.63 7.91
N GLU A 141 -2.92 30.04 7.75
CA GLU A 141 -1.63 30.77 7.77
C GLU A 141 -1.51 31.73 6.59
N ILE A 142 -1.86 31.28 5.38
CA ILE A 142 -1.91 32.14 4.19
C ILE A 142 -2.86 33.32 4.42
N ASN A 143 -4.08 33.05 4.91
CA ASN A 143 -5.05 34.11 5.16
C ASN A 143 -4.58 35.11 6.23
N LYS A 144 -3.85 34.64 7.25
CA LYS A 144 -3.23 35.51 8.27
C LYS A 144 -2.07 36.34 7.73
N SER A 145 -1.32 35.85 6.74
CA SER A 145 -0.20 36.59 6.13
C SER A 145 -0.65 37.67 5.14
N LEU A 146 -1.92 37.65 4.74
CA LEU A 146 -2.54 38.64 3.83
C LEU A 146 -3.22 39.80 4.58
N HIS A 147 -3.29 39.72 5.91
CA HIS A 147 -3.82 40.75 6.82
C HIS A 147 -2.69 41.35 7.66
#